data_AF-A0A5C3PXZ2-F1
#
_entry.id   AF-A0A5C3PXZ2-F1
#
_cell.length_a   1.000
_cell.length_b   1.000
_cell.length_c   1.000
_cell.angle_alpha   90.00
_cell.angle_beta   90.00
_cell.angle_gamma   90.00
#
_symmetry.space_group_name_H-M   'P 1'
#
loop_
_entity.id
_entity.type
_entity.pdbx_description
1 polymer ?
#
loop_
_entity_poly.entity_id
_entity_poly.type
_entity_poly.pdbx_seq_one_letter_code
_entity_poly.pdbx_strand_id
1 'polypeptide(L)'
;MENSEGGRLVGKPRRRMNKRQQMLESRETREGLDTPSGCATPQKSIAIPSRPQATQAALLSSLSGRPFEDMKFFAFSRRSRSKTVDTPRPILVNSMLLRSTSTHFEYGEWYCPIAALTQAYYMEALGCMGGFSESDIANLDAPYPSDRSDKSLDYGYESDSDLEDEDEQVQALSQESTLGIHSIHCASTAESSAVHTGKEHSPCRYGRVIYVDNVAHATLKSFVFYAYTGGITFARLKSQGSQVSGHTEPTSVPICSPKSMYRLADLYDIPMLKNLAKNDIKMKLSPNNILDELFSTFTSLYPEIEAFEREYLIRNIDHPVIQQKLPDWIDALAEGRLPQGAAKTVSKLILRESRTPASRPVSAFGLFD
;
A
#
# COMPACT_ATOMS: atom_id res chain seq x y z
N MET A 1 -84.18 33.52 -44.70
CA MET A 1 -84.52 33.83 -43.30
C MET A 1 -84.11 32.63 -42.49
N GLU A 2 -83.20 32.87 -41.53
CA GLU A 2 -82.93 32.06 -40.33
C GLU A 2 -82.41 30.62 -40.54
N ASN A 3 -81.54 30.05 -39.73
CA ASN A 3 -80.48 30.47 -38.80
C ASN A 3 -79.83 29.15 -38.32
N SER A 4 -78.70 29.26 -37.62
CA SER A 4 -78.10 28.24 -36.73
C SER A 4 -77.13 27.27 -37.41
N GLU A 5 -75.81 27.51 -37.37
CA GLU A 5 -74.84 27.43 -36.25
C GLU A 5 -74.24 26.03 -36.06
N GLY A 6 -72.91 25.96 -35.92
CA GLY A 6 -72.25 24.73 -35.48
C GLY A 6 -70.74 24.64 -35.66
N GLY A 7 -69.98 25.47 -34.95
CA GLY A 7 -68.70 25.05 -34.32
C GLY A 7 -67.45 24.86 -35.20
N ARG A 8 -66.70 25.94 -35.41
CA ARG A 8 -65.31 25.92 -35.88
C ARG A 8 -64.36 25.64 -34.70
N LEU A 9 -63.77 24.44 -34.63
CA LEU A 9 -62.77 24.09 -33.63
C LEU A 9 -61.40 24.71 -33.95
N VAL A 10 -60.83 25.33 -32.92
CA VAL A 10 -59.56 26.04 -32.84
C VAL A 10 -58.39 25.07 -33.05
N GLY A 11 -57.52 25.37 -34.02
CA GLY A 11 -56.24 24.69 -34.19
C GLY A 11 -55.29 25.02 -33.04
N LYS A 12 -54.82 23.99 -32.31
CA LYS A 12 -53.71 24.12 -31.37
C LYS A 12 -52.37 23.94 -32.10
N PRO A 13 -51.31 24.69 -31.76
CA PRO A 13 -50.02 24.61 -32.42
C PRO A 13 -49.26 23.32 -32.05
N ARG A 14 -48.70 22.65 -33.06
CA ARG A 14 -47.76 21.52 -32.89
C ARG A 14 -46.48 22.02 -32.20
N ARG A 15 -46.32 21.74 -30.91
CA ARG A 15 -45.04 21.85 -30.19
C ARG A 15 -44.08 20.78 -30.74
N ARG A 16 -42.97 21.21 -31.36
CA ARG A 16 -41.82 20.35 -31.64
C ARG A 16 -41.23 19.88 -30.30
N MET A 17 -41.34 18.60 -29.99
CA MET A 17 -40.63 17.99 -28.86
C MET A 17 -39.15 17.84 -29.20
N ASN A 18 -38.28 18.12 -28.22
CA ASN A 18 -36.84 17.95 -28.34
C ASN A 18 -36.46 16.46 -28.22
N LYS A 19 -35.43 16.03 -28.98
CA LYS A 19 -34.86 14.67 -29.04
C LYS A 19 -34.59 13.99 -27.69
N ARG A 20 -34.50 14.77 -26.60
CA ARG A 20 -34.25 14.28 -25.24
C ARG A 20 -35.48 13.64 -24.59
N GLN A 21 -36.70 14.08 -24.94
CA GLN A 21 -37.94 13.49 -24.42
C GLN A 21 -38.31 12.17 -25.13
N GLN A 22 -38.01 12.04 -26.43
CA GLN A 22 -38.17 10.77 -27.15
C GLN A 22 -37.24 9.66 -26.63
N MET A 23 -36.06 9.99 -26.08
CA MET A 23 -35.16 9.00 -25.49
C MET A 23 -35.62 8.49 -24.11
N LEU A 24 -36.43 9.26 -23.37
CA LEU A 24 -36.89 8.88 -22.03
C LEU A 24 -38.09 7.93 -22.10
N GLU A 25 -39.05 8.16 -23.02
CA GLU A 25 -40.18 7.23 -23.24
C GLU A 25 -39.75 5.92 -23.91
N SER A 26 -38.66 5.92 -24.68
CA SER A 26 -38.06 4.70 -25.25
C SER A 26 -37.37 3.81 -24.18
N ARG A 27 -37.17 4.34 -22.97
CA ARG A 27 -36.50 3.64 -21.87
C ARG A 27 -37.48 3.04 -20.85
N GLU A 28 -38.72 3.54 -20.80
CA GLU A 28 -39.79 3.03 -19.92
C GLU A 28 -40.69 1.95 -20.58
N THR A 29 -40.49 1.63 -21.86
CA THR A 29 -41.24 0.56 -22.58
C THR A 29 -40.45 -0.75 -22.76
N ARG A 30 -39.38 -0.97 -21.97
CA ARG A 30 -38.63 -2.23 -21.93
C ARG A 30 -38.66 -2.94 -20.57
N GLU A 31 -39.65 -2.63 -19.74
CA GLU A 31 -40.02 -3.48 -18.61
C GLU A 31 -41.28 -4.28 -18.99
N GLY A 32 -41.08 -5.55 -19.34
CA GLY A 32 -42.16 -6.50 -19.59
C GLY A 32 -42.03 -7.22 -20.92
N LEU A 33 -41.27 -8.31 -20.95
CA LEU A 33 -41.69 -9.63 -21.48
C LEU A 33 -40.51 -10.64 -21.41
N ASP A 34 -40.79 -11.78 -20.78
CA ASP A 34 -40.21 -13.12 -20.91
C ASP A 34 -38.69 -13.33 -20.82
N THR A 35 -38.24 -13.81 -19.65
CA THR A 35 -36.96 -14.52 -19.50
C THR A 35 -37.18 -16.04 -19.59
N PRO A 36 -36.47 -16.77 -20.47
CA PRO A 36 -36.48 -18.23 -20.47
C PRO A 36 -35.65 -18.77 -19.30
N SER A 37 -36.20 -19.81 -18.69
CA SER A 37 -35.65 -20.68 -17.64
C SER A 37 -34.11 -20.75 -17.61
N GLY A 38 -33.54 -20.32 -16.49
CA GLY A 38 -32.11 -20.22 -16.27
C GLY A 38 -31.42 -21.58 -16.13
N CYS A 39 -30.39 -21.80 -16.96
CA CYS A 39 -29.27 -22.64 -16.60
C CYS A 39 -28.29 -21.76 -15.81
N ALA A 40 -28.50 -21.66 -14.50
CA ALA A 40 -27.52 -21.07 -13.60
C ALA A 40 -26.37 -22.07 -13.45
N THR A 41 -25.28 -21.86 -14.18
CA THR A 41 -24.00 -22.47 -13.83
C THR A 41 -23.63 -21.99 -12.41
N PRO A 42 -23.34 -22.88 -11.46
CA PRO A 42 -22.91 -22.46 -10.14
C PRO A 42 -21.58 -21.73 -10.29
N GLN A 43 -21.55 -20.43 -10.00
CA GLN A 43 -20.29 -19.77 -9.65
C GLN A 43 -19.78 -20.45 -8.40
N LYS A 44 -18.83 -21.36 -8.59
CA LYS A 44 -18.14 -22.04 -7.51
C LYS A 44 -17.40 -20.97 -6.72
N SER A 45 -17.93 -20.54 -5.58
CA SER A 45 -17.16 -19.76 -4.61
C SER A 45 -16.00 -20.63 -4.17
N ILE A 46 -14.81 -20.40 -4.72
CA ILE A 46 -13.63 -21.16 -4.34
C ILE A 46 -13.25 -20.65 -2.94
N ALA A 47 -13.33 -21.54 -1.96
CA ALA A 47 -12.92 -21.21 -0.61
C ALA A 47 -11.40 -21.13 -0.57
N ILE A 48 -10.86 -20.01 -0.07
CA ILE A 48 -9.43 -19.87 0.20
C ILE A 48 -9.00 -20.99 1.15
N PRO A 49 -7.97 -21.80 0.83
CA PRO A 49 -7.48 -22.82 1.73
C PRO A 49 -6.95 -22.16 3.01
N SER A 50 -7.21 -22.77 4.17
CA SER A 50 -6.63 -22.28 5.42
C SER A 50 -5.09 -22.35 5.36
N ARG A 51 -4.40 -21.44 6.05
CA ARG A 51 -2.93 -21.41 6.10
C ARG A 51 -2.30 -22.78 6.45
N PRO A 52 -2.80 -23.55 7.44
CA PRO A 52 -2.28 -24.89 7.71
C PRO A 52 -2.45 -25.86 6.53
N GLN A 53 -3.59 -25.83 5.83
CA GLN A 53 -3.83 -26.65 4.65
C GLN A 53 -2.90 -26.26 3.49
N ALA A 54 -2.74 -24.96 3.24
CA ALA A 54 -1.82 -24.45 2.21
C ALA A 54 -0.36 -24.83 2.52
N THR A 55 0.04 -24.74 3.79
CA THR A 55 1.37 -25.16 4.26
C THR A 55 1.58 -26.65 4.07
N GLN A 56 0.63 -27.47 4.48
CA GLN A 56 0.68 -28.91 4.28
C GLN A 56 0.78 -29.27 2.79
N ALA A 57 -0.02 -28.64 1.94
CA ALA A 57 0.01 -28.88 0.50
C ALA A 57 1.35 -28.48 -0.16
N ALA A 58 1.93 -27.34 0.25
CA ALA A 58 3.24 -26.90 -0.19
C ALA A 58 4.35 -27.88 0.21
N LEU A 59 4.33 -28.35 1.46
CA LEU A 59 5.29 -29.33 1.96
C LEU A 59 5.16 -30.69 1.26
N LEU A 60 3.93 -31.21 1.08
CA LEU A 60 3.70 -32.47 0.37
C LEU A 60 4.15 -32.39 -1.09
N SER A 61 3.93 -31.25 -1.75
CA SER A 61 4.42 -31.00 -3.12
C SER A 61 5.96 -31.04 -3.17
N SER A 62 6.61 -30.42 -2.17
CA SER A 62 8.07 -30.42 -2.07
C SER A 62 8.65 -31.81 -1.80
N LEU A 63 8.05 -32.57 -0.88
CA LEU A 63 8.41 -33.96 -0.61
C LEU A 63 8.25 -34.88 -1.84
N SER A 64 7.40 -34.48 -2.79
CA SER A 64 7.20 -35.17 -4.07
C SER A 64 8.22 -34.75 -5.14
N GLY A 65 9.26 -33.98 -4.77
CA GLY A 65 10.34 -33.55 -5.66
C GLY A 65 10.06 -32.26 -6.44
N ARG A 66 8.96 -31.54 -6.16
CA ARG A 66 8.72 -30.21 -6.75
C ARG A 66 9.50 -29.14 -5.99
N PRO A 67 10.02 -28.09 -6.66
CA PRO A 67 10.56 -26.93 -5.95
C PRO A 67 9.53 -26.35 -4.98
N PHE A 68 9.99 -25.95 -3.79
CA PHE A 68 9.09 -25.34 -2.80
C PHE A 68 8.66 -23.94 -3.25
N GLU A 69 9.59 -23.13 -3.76
CA GLU A 69 9.28 -21.82 -4.35
C GLU A 69 8.97 -21.96 -5.85
N ASP A 70 7.87 -21.34 -6.27
CA ASP A 70 7.36 -21.33 -7.64
C ASP A 70 7.14 -19.91 -8.19
N MET A 71 7.44 -18.89 -7.37
CA MET A 71 7.34 -17.47 -7.69
C MET A 71 8.55 -16.69 -7.18
N LYS A 72 8.88 -15.59 -7.86
CA LYS A 72 9.85 -14.57 -7.45
C LYS A 72 9.22 -13.18 -7.58
N PHE A 73 9.38 -12.35 -6.57
CA PHE A 73 9.12 -10.92 -6.67
C PHE A 73 10.43 -10.15 -6.77
N PHE A 74 10.43 -9.05 -7.51
CA PHE A 74 11.41 -7.98 -7.35
C PHE A 74 10.72 -6.76 -6.77
N ALA A 75 11.32 -6.20 -5.72
CA ALA A 75 10.86 -4.97 -5.08
C ALA A 75 12.04 -4.08 -4.70
N PHE A 76 11.86 -2.77 -4.75
CA PHE A 76 12.90 -1.81 -4.40
C PHE A 76 13.18 -1.80 -2.91
N SER A 77 14.45 -1.70 -2.54
CA SER A 77 14.91 -1.82 -1.14
C SER A 77 15.48 -0.54 -0.57
N ARG A 78 15.83 0.42 -1.42
CA ARG A 78 16.50 1.65 -1.00
C ARG A 78 15.84 2.88 -1.61
N ARG A 79 15.86 3.98 -0.86
CA ARG A 79 15.48 5.32 -1.29
C ARG A 79 16.74 6.17 -1.43
N SER A 80 16.88 6.83 -2.58
CA SER A 80 17.91 7.82 -2.82
C SER A 80 17.53 9.19 -2.24
N ARG A 81 18.52 10.08 -2.11
CA ARG A 81 18.27 11.48 -1.72
C ARG A 81 17.39 12.25 -2.69
N SER A 82 17.39 11.87 -3.97
CA SER A 82 16.50 12.47 -4.98
C SER A 82 15.07 11.94 -4.92
N LYS A 83 14.70 11.24 -3.83
CA LYS A 83 13.39 10.61 -3.60
C LYS A 83 13.04 9.51 -4.62
N THR A 84 14.01 9.00 -5.37
CA THR A 84 13.81 7.81 -6.21
C THR A 84 13.99 6.57 -5.37
N VAL A 85 13.22 5.52 -5.62
CA VAL A 85 13.53 4.20 -5.09
C VAL A 85 14.36 3.41 -6.09
N ASP A 86 15.29 2.61 -5.57
CA ASP A 86 16.22 1.83 -6.36
C ASP A 86 16.58 0.50 -5.67
N THR A 87 17.57 -0.18 -6.25
CA THR A 87 18.11 -1.45 -5.72
C THR A 87 17.02 -2.53 -5.62
N PRO A 88 16.52 -3.02 -6.78
CA PRO A 88 15.55 -4.11 -6.80
C PRO A 88 16.17 -5.38 -6.20
N ARG A 89 15.50 -5.97 -5.21
CA ARG A 89 15.93 -7.21 -4.54
C ARG A 89 14.90 -8.33 -4.73
N PRO A 90 15.36 -9.59 -4.93
CA PRO A 90 14.47 -10.71 -5.14
C PRO A 90 13.89 -11.26 -3.83
N ILE A 91 12.63 -11.72 -3.89
CA ILE A 91 11.96 -12.48 -2.83
C ILE A 91 11.36 -13.73 -3.47
N LEU A 92 11.86 -14.92 -3.11
CA LEU A 92 11.30 -16.20 -3.56
C LEU A 92 10.08 -16.58 -2.71
N VAL A 93 9.03 -17.06 -3.36
CA VAL A 93 7.74 -17.35 -2.69
C VAL A 93 7.07 -18.59 -3.27
N ASN A 94 6.22 -19.19 -2.44
CA ASN A 94 5.28 -20.25 -2.76
C ASN A 94 3.89 -19.65 -2.96
N SER A 95 3.34 -19.84 -4.16
CA SER A 95 2.07 -19.26 -4.59
C SER A 95 0.87 -19.75 -3.77
N MET A 96 0.89 -21.01 -3.30
CA MET A 96 -0.20 -21.57 -2.49
C MET A 96 -0.29 -20.88 -1.13
N LEU A 97 0.85 -20.60 -0.50
CA LEU A 97 0.89 -19.90 0.78
C LEU A 97 0.45 -18.44 0.65
N LEU A 98 0.85 -17.76 -0.42
CA LEU A 98 0.37 -16.41 -0.74
C LEU A 98 -1.15 -16.37 -0.91
N ARG A 99 -1.70 -17.29 -1.72
CA ARG A 99 -3.14 -17.40 -1.98
C ARG A 99 -3.98 -17.66 -0.75
N SER A 100 -3.41 -18.28 0.27
CA SER A 100 -4.10 -18.50 1.55
C SER A 100 -4.45 -17.20 2.30
N THR A 101 -3.92 -16.04 1.87
CA THR A 101 -4.14 -14.75 2.54
C THR A 101 -5.24 -13.88 1.93
N SER A 102 -5.49 -13.99 0.63
CA SER A 102 -6.49 -13.19 -0.08
C SER A 102 -6.86 -13.81 -1.43
N THR A 103 -8.12 -13.66 -1.84
CA THR A 103 -8.58 -14.04 -3.19
C THR A 103 -7.94 -13.20 -4.28
N HIS A 104 -7.40 -12.02 -3.96
CA HIS A 104 -6.67 -11.18 -4.92
C HIS A 104 -5.42 -11.84 -5.52
N PHE A 105 -4.95 -12.92 -4.90
CA PHE A 105 -3.80 -13.69 -5.38
C PHE A 105 -4.21 -14.97 -6.12
N GLU A 106 -5.51 -15.23 -6.19
CA GLU A 106 -6.12 -16.37 -6.83
C GLU A 106 -6.49 -15.99 -8.27
N TYR A 107 -5.93 -16.70 -9.26
CA TYR A 107 -6.08 -16.47 -10.71
C TYR A 107 -5.16 -15.40 -11.30
N GLY A 108 -4.70 -15.66 -12.53
CA GLY A 108 -3.73 -14.85 -13.28
C GLY A 108 -4.16 -13.42 -13.61
N GLU A 109 -5.27 -12.97 -13.05
CA GLU A 109 -5.67 -11.57 -13.01
C GLU A 109 -5.26 -11.03 -11.65
N TRP A 110 -3.99 -10.59 -11.49
CA TRP A 110 -3.55 -9.82 -10.31
C TRP A 110 -4.14 -8.40 -10.29
N TYR A 111 -5.36 -8.29 -10.81
CA TYR A 111 -6.13 -7.07 -10.92
C TYR A 111 -6.86 -6.90 -9.58
N CYS A 112 -6.73 -5.75 -8.94
CA CYS A 112 -7.53 -5.41 -7.77
C CYS A 112 -8.89 -4.87 -8.23
N PRO A 113 -10.00 -5.63 -8.22
CA PRO A 113 -11.32 -5.11 -8.56
C PRO A 113 -11.80 -3.98 -7.62
N ILE A 114 -11.29 -3.90 -6.38
CA ILE A 114 -11.67 -2.84 -5.42
C ILE A 114 -11.08 -1.48 -5.82
N ALA A 115 -10.00 -1.44 -6.61
CA ALA A 115 -9.52 -0.19 -7.20
C ALA A 115 -10.56 0.42 -8.15
N ALA A 116 -11.43 -0.40 -8.78
CA ALA A 116 -12.35 0.06 -9.80
C ALA A 116 -13.56 0.86 -9.28
N LEU A 117 -13.95 0.73 -7.99
CA LEU A 117 -15.22 1.32 -7.54
C LEU A 117 -15.14 2.46 -6.53
N THR A 118 -14.03 2.70 -5.84
CA THR A 118 -13.98 3.84 -4.89
C THR A 118 -12.63 4.55 -4.73
N GLN A 119 -11.54 4.02 -5.29
CA GLN A 119 -10.19 4.59 -5.11
C GLN A 119 -9.40 4.82 -6.41
N ALA A 120 -9.96 4.55 -7.60
CA ALA A 120 -9.30 4.86 -8.89
C ALA A 120 -9.01 6.36 -9.05
N TYR A 121 -9.91 7.23 -8.56
CA TYR A 121 -9.77 8.68 -8.67
C TYR A 121 -8.62 9.27 -7.81
N TYR A 122 -8.21 8.57 -6.75
CA TYR A 122 -7.09 9.01 -5.90
C TYR A 122 -5.74 8.41 -6.33
N MET A 123 -5.73 7.21 -6.90
CA MET A 123 -4.48 6.55 -7.35
C MET A 123 -3.93 7.15 -8.66
N GLU A 124 -4.82 7.64 -9.55
CA GLU A 124 -4.44 8.37 -10.78
C GLU A 124 -3.83 9.75 -10.46
N ALA A 125 -4.35 10.45 -9.45
CA ALA A 125 -3.81 11.75 -9.01
C ALA A 125 -2.48 11.65 -8.24
N LEU A 126 -2.12 10.46 -7.77
CA LEU A 126 -0.94 10.20 -6.93
C LEU A 126 0.13 9.36 -7.63
N GLY A 127 0.00 9.10 -8.93
CA GLY A 127 1.03 8.42 -9.71
C GLY A 127 1.28 6.94 -9.32
N CYS A 128 0.48 6.41 -8.40
CA CYS A 128 0.58 5.05 -7.86
C CYS A 128 0.04 3.97 -8.82
N MET A 129 0.20 4.15 -10.13
CA MET A 129 -0.27 3.27 -11.21
C MET A 129 0.56 1.97 -11.35
N GLY A 130 1.33 1.60 -10.33
CA GLY A 130 2.05 0.33 -10.27
C GLY A 130 1.18 -0.75 -9.67
N GLY A 131 0.35 -1.41 -10.47
CA GLY A 131 -0.15 -2.75 -10.13
C GLY A 131 0.97 -3.79 -10.27
N PHE A 132 0.78 -4.99 -9.74
CA PHE A 132 1.70 -6.08 -10.05
C PHE A 132 1.64 -6.33 -11.56
N SER A 133 2.75 -6.13 -12.24
CA SER A 133 2.84 -6.48 -13.66
C SER A 133 2.83 -7.99 -13.79
N GLU A 134 1.92 -8.55 -14.59
CA GLU A 134 1.96 -9.95 -14.97
C GLU A 134 3.32 -10.28 -15.60
N SER A 135 3.80 -11.49 -15.37
CA SER A 135 5.09 -11.95 -15.85
C SER A 135 5.01 -13.35 -16.42
N ASP A 136 5.75 -13.57 -17.48
CA ASP A 136 5.97 -14.89 -18.07
C ASP A 136 6.62 -15.87 -17.09
N ILE A 137 6.47 -17.16 -17.40
CA ILE A 137 7.26 -18.21 -16.76
C ILE A 137 8.73 -17.98 -17.14
N ALA A 138 9.56 -17.69 -16.15
CA ALA A 138 10.96 -17.37 -16.35
C ALA A 138 11.84 -18.12 -15.35
N ASN A 139 13.16 -18.05 -15.56
CA ASN A 139 14.14 -18.61 -14.65
C ASN A 139 14.11 -17.82 -13.31
N LEU A 140 13.72 -18.48 -12.22
CA LEU A 140 13.69 -17.94 -10.87
C LEU A 140 15.10 -17.57 -10.38
N ASP A 141 16.14 -18.22 -10.89
CA ASP A 141 17.53 -17.94 -10.52
C ASP A 141 18.17 -16.83 -11.37
N ALA A 142 17.44 -16.28 -12.36
CA ALA A 142 17.94 -15.15 -13.15
C ALA A 142 18.02 -13.84 -12.34
N PRO A 143 19.02 -12.98 -12.59
CA PRO A 143 19.12 -11.67 -11.97
C PRO A 143 17.99 -10.73 -12.44
N TYR A 144 17.91 -9.53 -11.85
CA TYR A 144 17.02 -8.49 -12.33
C TYR A 144 17.33 -8.15 -13.81
N PRO A 145 16.33 -8.03 -14.69
CA PRO A 145 16.56 -7.78 -16.11
C PRO A 145 17.25 -6.44 -16.36
N SER A 146 18.27 -6.42 -17.23
CA SER A 146 19.03 -5.19 -17.56
C SER A 146 18.25 -4.23 -18.46
N ASP A 147 17.19 -4.70 -19.12
CA ASP A 147 16.30 -3.92 -19.98
C ASP A 147 15.19 -3.20 -19.21
N ARG A 148 15.03 -3.47 -17.90
CA ARG A 148 14.07 -2.78 -17.03
C ARG A 148 14.76 -1.70 -16.20
N SER A 149 14.04 -0.60 -15.96
CA SER A 149 14.51 0.46 -15.06
C SER A 149 14.80 -0.11 -13.66
N ASP A 150 15.96 0.23 -13.11
CA ASP A 150 16.37 -0.08 -11.74
C ASP A 150 15.97 1.04 -10.74
N LYS A 151 15.25 2.05 -11.24
CA LYS A 151 14.77 3.21 -10.48
C LYS A 151 13.30 3.50 -10.73
N SER A 152 12.60 3.98 -9.71
CA SER A 152 11.26 4.54 -9.82
C SER A 152 11.18 5.89 -9.10
N LEU A 153 10.60 6.89 -9.77
CA LEU A 153 10.43 8.26 -9.27
C LEU A 153 9.15 8.43 -8.43
N ASP A 154 8.20 7.49 -8.56
CA ASP A 154 6.82 7.68 -8.11
C ASP A 154 6.48 6.81 -6.89
N TYR A 155 7.30 6.96 -5.86
CA TYR A 155 7.16 6.20 -4.63
C TYR A 155 6.51 7.09 -3.56
N GLY A 156 5.18 7.22 -3.61
CA GLY A 156 4.34 8.05 -2.72
C GLY A 156 4.29 7.60 -1.25
N TYR A 157 5.41 7.16 -0.67
CA TYR A 157 5.54 6.51 0.63
C TYR A 157 6.61 7.21 1.50
N GLU A 158 6.75 8.52 1.37
CA GLU A 158 7.86 9.28 1.98
C GLU A 158 7.97 9.08 3.51
N SER A 159 6.83 8.84 4.17
CA SER A 159 6.70 8.64 5.62
C SER A 159 7.05 7.25 6.15
N ASP A 160 7.40 6.31 5.29
CA ASP A 160 7.47 4.89 5.64
C ASP A 160 8.89 4.42 5.97
N SER A 161 9.05 3.61 7.02
CA SER A 161 10.32 3.13 7.59
C SER A 161 10.86 1.81 7.00
N ASP A 162 10.42 1.42 5.81
CA ASP A 162 10.69 0.13 5.17
C ASP A 162 11.68 0.19 4.00
N LEU A 163 12.29 1.35 3.75
CA LEU A 163 13.37 1.54 2.79
C LEU A 163 14.67 1.94 3.48
N GLU A 164 15.77 1.40 2.99
CA GLU A 164 17.12 1.87 3.33
C GLU A 164 17.27 3.31 2.78
N ASP A 165 17.70 4.25 3.60
CA ASP A 165 18.00 5.61 3.14
C ASP A 165 19.49 5.68 2.73
N GLU A 166 19.79 6.33 1.60
CA GLU A 166 21.16 6.56 1.14
C GLU A 166 21.96 7.36 2.18
N ASP A 167 23.03 6.78 2.71
CA ASP A 167 23.84 7.35 3.80
C ASP A 167 24.18 8.83 3.57
N GLU A 168 23.92 9.67 4.57
CA GLU A 168 24.48 11.01 4.64
C GLU A 168 26.00 10.89 4.80
N GLN A 169 26.76 11.02 3.70
CA GLN A 169 28.20 11.19 3.76
C GLN A 169 28.53 12.34 4.74
N VAL A 170 28.95 11.95 5.94
CA VAL A 170 29.68 12.84 6.84
C VAL A 170 30.97 13.18 6.09
N GLN A 171 31.11 14.43 5.62
CA GLN A 171 32.37 14.94 5.10
C GLN A 171 33.40 14.97 6.24
N ALA A 172 34.06 13.84 6.49
CA ALA A 172 35.29 13.81 7.25
C ALA A 172 36.44 14.14 6.29
N LEU A 173 36.89 15.39 6.33
CA LEU A 173 38.11 15.83 5.67
C LEU A 173 39.33 15.10 6.29
N SER A 174 39.96 14.28 5.44
CA SER A 174 41.39 13.95 5.35
C SER A 174 42.18 13.59 6.63
N GLN A 175 42.78 12.39 6.62
CA GLN A 175 44.24 12.29 6.55
C GLN A 175 44.70 10.88 6.12
N GLU A 176 45.55 10.85 5.11
CA GLU A 176 46.32 9.69 4.65
C GLU A 176 47.12 9.08 5.79
N SER A 177 47.11 7.75 5.89
CA SER A 177 48.28 7.02 6.38
C SER A 177 48.47 5.77 5.53
N THR A 178 49.50 5.87 4.70
CA THR A 178 50.11 4.84 3.89
C THR A 178 50.88 3.86 4.76
N LEU A 179 50.49 2.59 4.81
CA LEU A 179 51.41 1.47 5.02
C LEU A 179 50.85 0.23 4.32
N GLY A 180 51.49 -0.14 3.21
CA GLY A 180 51.23 -1.39 2.51
C GLY A 180 51.84 -2.59 3.23
N ILE A 181 51.45 -3.80 2.79
CA ILE A 181 52.31 -4.98 2.65
C ILE A 181 51.59 -6.04 1.78
N HIS A 182 52.23 -6.29 0.64
CA HIS A 182 52.32 -7.51 -0.16
C HIS A 182 51.09 -8.30 -0.65
N SER A 183 50.75 -7.99 -1.90
CA SER A 183 50.28 -8.93 -2.91
C SER A 183 51.31 -10.03 -3.19
N ILE A 184 50.90 -11.30 -3.13
CA ILE A 184 51.65 -12.44 -3.67
C ILE A 184 51.05 -12.78 -5.03
N HIS A 185 51.82 -12.43 -6.05
CA HIS A 185 51.63 -12.83 -7.43
C HIS A 185 52.36 -14.16 -7.64
N CYS A 186 51.68 -15.20 -8.10
CA CYS A 186 52.34 -16.36 -8.72
C CYS A 186 51.70 -16.59 -10.09
N ALA A 187 52.41 -16.13 -11.11
CA ALA A 187 52.22 -16.49 -12.50
C ALA A 187 53.12 -17.68 -12.83
N SER A 188 52.56 -18.67 -13.51
CA SER A 188 53.22 -19.69 -14.35
C SER A 188 52.13 -20.71 -14.68
N THR A 189 51.94 -21.25 -15.88
CA THR A 189 52.43 -21.04 -17.25
C THR A 189 51.40 -21.77 -18.11
N ALA A 190 51.11 -21.27 -19.31
CA ALA A 190 50.22 -21.92 -20.24
C ALA A 190 50.81 -23.25 -20.74
N GLU A 191 50.12 -24.36 -20.48
CA GLU A 191 50.22 -25.54 -21.33
C GLU A 191 48.82 -26.11 -21.62
N SER A 192 48.58 -26.27 -22.91
CA SER A 192 47.38 -26.76 -23.55
C SER A 192 47.10 -28.21 -23.16
N SER A 193 45.91 -28.48 -22.63
CA SER A 193 45.27 -29.79 -22.68
C SER A 193 43.77 -29.63 -22.57
N ALA A 194 43.08 -29.89 -23.68
CA ALA A 194 41.64 -29.91 -23.78
C ALA A 194 41.06 -30.98 -22.85
N VAL A 195 40.30 -30.56 -21.83
CA VAL A 195 39.49 -31.46 -21.01
C VAL A 195 38.14 -30.78 -20.71
N HIS A 196 37.13 -31.31 -21.38
CA HIS A 196 35.70 -31.28 -21.05
C HIS A 196 35.12 -30.04 -20.35
N THR A 197 34.47 -29.21 -21.17
CA THR A 197 33.41 -28.28 -20.75
C THR A 197 32.22 -29.05 -20.18
N GLY A 198 32.30 -29.38 -18.89
CA GLY A 198 31.14 -29.69 -18.06
C GLY A 198 30.79 -28.47 -17.24
N LYS A 199 30.16 -27.45 -17.84
CA LYS A 199 29.33 -26.55 -17.03
C LYS A 199 28.20 -27.43 -16.53
N GLU A 200 28.29 -27.90 -15.29
CA GLU A 200 27.14 -28.42 -14.58
C GLU A 200 26.05 -27.34 -14.67
N HIS A 201 25.09 -27.57 -15.54
CA HIS A 201 23.87 -26.79 -15.55
C HIS A 201 23.16 -27.16 -14.26
N SER A 202 23.39 -26.36 -13.20
CA SER A 202 22.48 -26.33 -12.06
C SER A 202 21.06 -26.28 -12.64
N PRO A 203 20.16 -27.19 -12.23
CA PRO A 203 18.83 -27.24 -12.81
C PRO A 203 18.15 -25.89 -12.58
N CYS A 204 17.92 -25.13 -13.65
CA CYS A 204 17.26 -23.84 -13.58
C CYS A 204 15.83 -24.05 -13.05
N ARG A 205 15.49 -23.35 -11.97
CA ARG A 205 14.12 -23.38 -11.44
C ARG A 205 13.26 -22.41 -12.25
N TYR A 206 12.17 -22.91 -12.84
CA TYR A 206 11.23 -22.06 -13.59
C TYR A 206 10.00 -21.75 -12.74
N GLY A 207 9.51 -20.52 -12.85
CA GLY A 207 8.33 -20.04 -12.14
C GLY A 207 7.94 -18.64 -12.57
N ARG A 208 6.96 -18.03 -11.88
CA ARG A 208 6.50 -16.65 -12.20
C ARG A 208 7.42 -15.60 -11.58
N VAL A 209 7.75 -14.54 -12.32
CA VAL A 209 8.66 -13.47 -11.87
C VAL A 209 8.00 -12.10 -11.91
N ILE A 210 7.42 -11.66 -10.81
CA ILE A 210 6.63 -10.42 -10.76
C ILE A 210 7.50 -9.25 -10.27
N TYR A 211 7.25 -8.07 -10.82
CA TYR A 211 7.93 -6.84 -10.45
C TYR A 211 6.95 -5.92 -9.73
N VAL A 212 7.34 -5.45 -8.55
CA VAL A 212 6.50 -4.69 -7.62
C VAL A 212 7.14 -3.34 -7.38
N ASP A 213 6.57 -2.32 -8.02
CA ASP A 213 7.14 -0.97 -8.00
C ASP A 213 6.59 -0.10 -6.85
N ASN A 214 5.46 -0.50 -6.25
CA ASN A 214 4.70 0.27 -5.26
C ASN A 214 4.75 -0.31 -3.82
N VAL A 215 5.55 -1.34 -3.58
CA VAL A 215 5.74 -1.94 -2.25
C VAL A 215 7.22 -2.13 -2.00
N ALA A 216 7.71 -1.71 -0.83
CA ALA A 216 9.13 -1.87 -0.50
C ALA A 216 9.46 -3.34 -0.30
N HIS A 217 10.70 -3.71 -0.59
CA HIS A 217 11.22 -5.04 -0.37
C HIS A 217 11.01 -5.52 1.07
N ALA A 218 11.29 -4.68 2.08
CA ALA A 218 11.10 -5.07 3.49
C ALA A 218 9.63 -5.34 3.82
N THR A 219 8.72 -4.50 3.33
CA THR A 219 7.27 -4.70 3.49
C THR A 219 6.79 -5.96 2.79
N LEU A 220 7.21 -6.21 1.55
CA LEU A 220 6.83 -7.41 0.82
C LEU A 220 7.39 -8.68 1.48
N LYS A 221 8.64 -8.64 1.97
CA LYS A 221 9.26 -9.75 2.70
C LYS A 221 8.52 -10.07 4.01
N SER A 222 8.15 -9.05 4.77
CA SER A 222 7.32 -9.20 5.98
C SER A 222 5.92 -9.73 5.67
N PHE A 223 5.34 -9.31 4.55
CA PHE A 223 4.05 -9.83 4.10
C PHE A 223 4.13 -11.31 3.72
N VAL A 224 5.16 -11.73 2.98
CA VAL A 224 5.39 -13.15 2.66
C VAL A 224 5.57 -13.98 3.92
N PHE A 225 6.33 -13.48 4.90
CA PHE A 225 6.47 -14.14 6.20
C PHE A 225 5.13 -14.27 6.93
N TYR A 226 4.29 -13.24 6.91
CA TYR A 226 2.93 -13.29 7.45
C TYR A 226 2.04 -14.28 6.71
N ALA A 227 2.15 -14.37 5.38
CA ALA A 227 1.40 -15.36 4.60
C ALA A 227 1.72 -16.78 5.07
N TYR A 228 3.00 -17.05 5.34
CA TYR A 228 3.50 -18.37 5.71
C TYR A 228 3.20 -18.73 7.16
N THR A 229 3.36 -17.78 8.08
CA THR A 229 3.38 -18.05 9.52
C THR A 229 2.19 -17.47 10.26
N GLY A 230 1.54 -16.45 9.70
CA GLY A 230 0.58 -15.59 10.40
C GLY A 230 1.22 -14.58 11.36
N GLY A 231 2.54 -14.62 11.55
CA GLY A 231 3.29 -13.68 12.37
C GLY A 231 3.70 -12.43 11.58
N ILE A 232 3.72 -11.29 12.26
CA ILE A 232 4.25 -10.04 11.70
C ILE A 232 4.90 -9.21 12.80
N THR A 233 5.94 -8.45 12.44
CA THR A 233 6.60 -7.52 13.35
C THR A 233 6.76 -6.16 12.68
N PHE A 234 6.40 -5.09 13.39
CA PHE A 234 6.40 -3.75 12.86
C PHE A 234 7.55 -2.91 13.41
N ALA A 235 8.26 -2.23 12.51
CA ALA A 235 9.27 -1.23 12.83
C ALA A 235 8.66 -0.01 13.54
N ARG A 236 9.50 0.83 14.15
CA ARG A 236 9.06 2.11 14.72
C ARG A 236 8.53 3.03 13.62
N LEU A 237 7.66 3.98 13.99
CA LEU A 237 7.25 5.04 13.08
C LEU A 237 8.46 5.95 12.82
N LYS A 238 8.63 6.45 11.58
CA LYS A 238 9.73 7.39 11.27
C LYS A 238 9.74 8.61 12.19
N SER A 239 8.56 9.09 12.59
CA SER A 239 8.37 10.20 13.52
C SER A 239 8.86 9.92 14.96
N GLN A 240 9.16 8.67 15.30
CA GLN A 240 9.73 8.31 16.61
C GLN A 240 11.27 8.39 16.65
N GLY A 241 11.91 8.93 15.61
CA GLY A 241 13.36 9.10 15.50
C GLY A 241 14.06 7.98 14.73
N SER A 242 15.34 8.21 14.41
CA SER A 242 16.11 7.39 13.47
C SER A 242 16.21 5.93 13.92
N GLN A 243 15.89 5.01 13.00
CA GLN A 243 16.21 3.60 13.13
C GLN A 243 17.72 3.44 12.96
N VAL A 244 18.35 2.69 13.86
CA VAL A 244 19.68 2.14 13.56
C VAL A 244 19.44 1.12 12.44
N SER A 245 20.01 1.38 11.26
CA SER A 245 20.07 0.45 10.13
C SER A 245 20.75 -0.83 10.59
N GLY A 246 19.98 -1.74 11.18
CA GLY A 246 20.45 -3.03 11.60
C GLY A 246 20.48 -3.93 10.39
N HIS A 247 21.68 -4.28 9.92
CA HIS A 247 21.89 -5.49 9.13
C HIS A 247 21.13 -6.62 9.83
N THR A 248 19.96 -6.97 9.28
CA THR A 248 19.12 -7.98 9.88
C THR A 248 19.72 -9.31 9.47
N GLU A 249 20.25 -10.05 10.46
CA GLU A 249 20.78 -11.39 10.26
C GLU A 249 19.80 -12.22 9.42
N PRO A 250 20.27 -13.10 8.51
CA PRO A 250 19.41 -13.84 7.59
C PRO A 250 18.27 -14.62 8.27
N THR A 251 18.44 -14.98 9.54
CA THR A 251 17.51 -15.76 10.36
C THR A 251 16.55 -14.91 11.21
N SER A 252 16.66 -13.58 11.17
CA SER A 252 15.78 -12.70 11.93
C SER A 252 14.40 -12.58 11.30
N VAL A 253 13.37 -12.40 12.13
CA VAL A 253 12.00 -12.12 11.67
C VAL A 253 12.02 -10.78 10.92
N PRO A 254 11.53 -10.72 9.67
CA PRO A 254 11.51 -9.48 8.92
C PRO A 254 10.60 -8.46 9.60
N ILE A 255 11.08 -7.21 9.66
CA ILE A 255 10.34 -6.06 10.17
C ILE A 255 9.94 -5.15 9.02
N CYS A 256 8.79 -4.49 9.14
CA CYS A 256 8.35 -3.50 8.15
C CYS A 256 7.65 -2.32 8.80
N SER A 257 7.52 -1.24 8.05
CA SER A 257 6.70 -0.09 8.43
C SER A 257 5.22 -0.53 8.62
N PRO A 258 4.59 -0.19 9.75
CA PRO A 258 3.17 -0.49 9.93
C PRO A 258 2.28 0.32 8.98
N LYS A 259 2.71 1.52 8.56
CA LYS A 259 1.98 2.30 7.54
C LYS A 259 1.96 1.57 6.21
N SER A 260 3.11 1.13 5.73
CA SER A 260 3.26 0.44 4.45
C SER A 260 2.49 -0.88 4.44
N MET A 261 2.53 -1.62 5.54
CA MET A 261 1.73 -2.84 5.68
C MET A 261 0.22 -2.54 5.73
N TYR A 262 -0.20 -1.45 6.37
CA TYR A 262 -1.60 -1.02 6.33
C TYR A 262 -2.05 -0.74 4.89
N ARG A 263 -1.23 -0.04 4.10
CA ARG A 263 -1.52 0.24 2.68
C ARG A 263 -1.62 -1.05 1.86
N LEU A 264 -0.67 -1.97 2.04
CA LEU A 264 -0.68 -3.27 1.35
C LEU A 264 -1.92 -4.07 1.71
N ALA A 265 -2.26 -4.16 3.01
CA ALA A 265 -3.41 -4.92 3.47
C ALA A 265 -4.74 -4.30 3.02
N ASP A 266 -4.81 -2.98 2.88
CA ASP A 266 -5.96 -2.28 2.29
C ASP A 266 -6.06 -2.56 0.78
N LEU A 267 -4.92 -2.50 0.07
CA LEU A 267 -4.85 -2.73 -1.38
C LEU A 267 -5.28 -4.15 -1.80
N TYR A 268 -4.97 -5.15 -0.98
CA TYR A 268 -5.27 -6.58 -1.22
C TYR A 268 -6.42 -7.13 -0.39
N ASP A 269 -7.19 -6.25 0.25
CA ASP A 269 -8.32 -6.60 1.12
C ASP A 269 -8.00 -7.74 2.10
N ILE A 270 -7.08 -7.47 3.02
CA ILE A 270 -6.64 -8.39 4.08
C ILE A 270 -7.02 -7.78 5.44
N PRO A 271 -8.30 -7.87 5.87
CA PRO A 271 -8.81 -7.10 7.01
C PRO A 271 -8.07 -7.36 8.33
N MET A 272 -7.65 -8.61 8.57
CA MET A 272 -6.91 -8.98 9.77
C MET A 272 -5.56 -8.26 9.82
N LEU A 273 -4.81 -8.27 8.71
CA LEU A 273 -3.51 -7.63 8.61
C LEU A 273 -3.61 -6.10 8.67
N LYS A 274 -4.62 -5.53 8.01
CA LYS A 274 -4.95 -4.10 8.08
C LYS A 274 -5.20 -3.68 9.52
N ASN A 275 -5.98 -4.45 10.28
CA ASN A 275 -6.25 -4.19 11.69
C ASN A 275 -5.01 -4.34 12.58
N LEU A 276 -4.15 -5.33 12.34
CA LEU A 276 -2.89 -5.48 13.07
C LEU A 276 -1.99 -4.24 12.88
N ALA A 277 -1.81 -3.81 11.63
CA ALA A 277 -1.05 -2.62 11.30
C ALA A 277 -1.66 -1.35 11.92
N LYS A 278 -2.98 -1.20 11.83
CA LYS A 278 -3.73 -0.08 12.44
C LYS A 278 -3.49 0.03 13.94
N ASN A 279 -3.60 -1.09 14.65
CA ASN A 279 -3.43 -1.14 16.09
C ASN A 279 -1.99 -0.80 16.48
N ASP A 280 -1.01 -1.27 15.73
CA ASP A 280 0.39 -0.95 15.95
C ASP A 280 0.69 0.55 15.76
N ILE A 281 0.15 1.18 14.69
CA ILE A 281 0.23 2.65 14.49
C ILE A 281 -0.34 3.36 15.71
N LYS A 282 -1.56 2.98 16.12
CA LYS A 282 -2.26 3.59 17.26
C LYS A 282 -1.46 3.47 18.56
N MET A 283 -0.83 2.32 18.82
CA MET A 283 0.00 2.10 20.02
C MET A 283 1.29 2.91 20.03
N LYS A 284 1.78 3.33 18.85
CA LYS A 284 3.02 4.09 18.68
C LYS A 284 2.81 5.61 18.66
N LEU A 285 1.57 6.08 18.79
CA LEU A 285 1.28 7.50 18.97
C LEU A 285 1.75 8.02 20.33
N SER A 286 2.26 9.24 20.34
CA SER A 286 2.78 9.92 21.51
C SER A 286 2.66 11.44 21.33
N PRO A 287 2.80 12.24 22.40
CA PRO A 287 2.81 13.70 22.27
C PRO A 287 3.97 14.22 21.41
N ASN A 288 5.06 13.46 21.28
CA ASN A 288 6.24 13.87 20.52
C ASN A 288 6.02 13.77 19.01
N ASN A 289 5.20 12.83 18.54
CA ASN A 289 5.04 12.51 17.11
C ASN A 289 3.63 12.74 16.56
N ILE A 290 2.62 13.00 17.38
CA ILE A 290 1.23 13.06 16.91
C ILE A 290 1.00 14.10 15.81
N LEU A 291 1.67 15.26 15.86
CA LEU A 291 1.53 16.29 14.84
C LEU A 291 2.16 15.82 13.51
N ASP A 292 3.33 15.18 13.55
CA ASP A 292 3.99 14.60 12.38
C ASP A 292 3.11 13.51 11.73
N GLU A 293 2.44 12.70 12.55
CA GLU A 293 1.56 11.63 12.09
C GLU A 293 0.25 12.17 11.49
N LEU A 294 -0.47 13.02 12.24
CA LEU A 294 -1.79 13.54 11.85
C LEU A 294 -1.77 14.32 10.54
N PHE A 295 -0.68 15.04 10.30
CA PHE A 295 -0.49 15.84 9.10
C PHE A 295 0.43 15.16 8.08
N SER A 296 0.63 13.84 8.19
CA SER A 296 1.34 13.07 7.17
C SER A 296 0.47 12.83 5.93
N THR A 297 1.13 12.64 4.77
CA THR A 297 0.46 12.21 3.53
C THR A 297 -0.24 10.86 3.71
N PHE A 298 0.30 9.96 4.54
CA PHE A 298 -0.37 8.70 4.85
C PHE A 298 -1.76 8.95 5.48
N THR A 299 -1.82 9.76 6.52
CA THR A 299 -3.06 10.01 7.25
C THR A 299 -4.12 10.70 6.39
N SER A 300 -3.73 11.58 5.46
CA SER A 300 -4.69 12.24 4.56
C SER A 300 -5.40 11.25 3.61
N LEU A 301 -4.79 10.10 3.32
CA LEU A 301 -5.34 9.06 2.46
C LEU A 301 -6.23 8.05 3.20
N TYR A 302 -6.11 7.96 4.52
CA TYR A 302 -6.81 6.95 5.32
C TYR A 302 -7.65 7.60 6.42
N PRO A 303 -8.93 7.94 6.14
CA PRO A 303 -9.82 8.61 7.10
C PRO A 303 -9.99 7.87 8.43
N GLU A 304 -9.89 6.54 8.42
CA GLU A 304 -9.92 5.72 9.63
C GLU A 304 -8.71 6.00 10.53
N ILE A 305 -7.51 6.16 9.95
CA ILE A 305 -6.28 6.54 10.66
C ILE A 305 -6.43 7.96 11.21
N GLU A 306 -6.82 8.90 10.35
CA GLU A 306 -7.04 10.30 10.72
C GLU A 306 -8.00 10.44 11.90
N ALA A 307 -9.03 9.58 11.96
CA ALA A 307 -10.01 9.62 13.03
C ALA A 307 -9.43 9.36 14.42
N PHE A 308 -8.59 8.33 14.60
CA PHE A 308 -8.03 8.03 15.91
C PHE A 308 -6.82 8.91 16.25
N GLU A 309 -6.03 9.34 15.26
CA GLU A 309 -4.94 10.30 15.48
C GLU A 309 -5.50 11.64 15.94
N ARG A 310 -6.56 12.13 15.27
CA ARG A 310 -7.26 13.35 15.69
C ARG A 310 -7.83 13.21 17.10
N GLU A 311 -8.40 12.06 17.42
CA GLU A 311 -8.92 11.78 18.76
C GLU A 311 -7.83 11.77 19.83
N TYR A 312 -6.66 11.20 19.51
CA TYR A 312 -5.49 11.23 20.39
C TYR A 312 -5.02 12.67 20.62
N LEU A 313 -4.88 13.48 19.55
CA LEU A 313 -4.46 14.87 19.67
C LEU A 313 -5.39 15.68 20.56
N ILE A 314 -6.70 15.58 20.35
CA ILE A 314 -7.70 16.30 21.17
C ILE A 314 -7.57 15.94 22.65
N ARG A 315 -7.45 14.65 22.98
CA ARG A 315 -7.31 14.20 24.37
C ARG A 315 -6.04 14.67 25.06
N ASN A 316 -5.00 15.01 24.29
CA ASN A 316 -3.69 15.35 24.80
C ASN A 316 -3.29 16.79 24.46
N ILE A 317 -4.21 17.64 23.99
CA ILE A 317 -3.87 18.95 23.43
C ILE A 317 -3.12 19.83 24.43
N ASP A 318 -3.43 19.72 25.73
CA ASP A 318 -2.79 20.47 26.81
C ASP A 318 -1.38 19.96 27.18
N HIS A 319 -0.93 18.85 26.57
CA HIS A 319 0.40 18.33 26.83
C HIS A 319 1.48 19.34 26.40
N PRO A 320 2.46 19.66 27.25
CA PRO A 320 3.39 20.78 27.02
C PRO A 320 4.18 20.67 25.72
N VAL A 321 4.58 19.44 25.35
CA VAL A 321 5.28 19.19 24.08
C VAL A 321 4.41 19.53 22.85
N ILE A 322 3.10 19.28 22.93
CA ILE A 322 2.18 19.58 21.82
C ILE A 322 1.97 21.09 21.75
N GLN A 323 1.68 21.73 22.88
CA GLN A 323 1.53 23.19 22.97
C GLN A 323 2.76 23.94 22.44
N GLN A 324 3.95 23.42 22.73
CA GLN A 324 5.20 24.01 22.23
C GLN A 324 5.34 23.89 20.72
N LYS A 325 4.97 22.75 20.11
CA LYS A 325 5.11 22.51 18.67
C LYS A 325 3.96 23.09 17.83
N LEU A 326 2.79 23.33 18.43
CA LEU A 326 1.59 23.72 17.70
C LEU A 326 1.73 25.02 16.88
N PRO A 327 2.39 26.08 17.37
CA PRO A 327 2.62 27.30 16.58
C PRO A 327 3.35 27.02 15.26
N ASP A 328 4.45 26.24 15.30
CA ASP A 328 5.24 25.92 14.10
C ASP A 328 4.41 25.19 13.03
N TRP A 329 3.47 24.36 13.46
CA TRP A 329 2.55 23.64 12.56
C TRP A 329 1.45 24.54 11.99
N ILE A 330 0.99 25.53 12.75
CA ILE A 330 0.04 26.54 12.26
C ILE A 330 0.73 27.42 11.21
N ASP A 331 1.96 27.85 11.45
CA ASP A 331 2.75 28.61 10.49
C ASP A 331 3.01 27.79 9.22
N ALA A 332 3.37 26.51 9.37
CA ALA A 332 3.52 25.59 8.25
C ALA A 332 2.23 25.42 7.43
N LEU A 333 1.06 25.42 8.07
CA LEU A 333 -0.22 25.39 7.37
C LEU A 333 -0.47 26.69 6.60
N ALA A 334 -0.23 27.84 7.22
CA ALA A 334 -0.43 29.16 6.63
C ALA A 334 0.47 29.37 5.39
N GLU A 335 1.68 28.84 5.44
CA GLU A 335 2.66 28.87 4.33
C GLU A 335 2.42 27.80 3.27
N GLY A 336 1.43 26.93 3.43
CA GLY A 336 1.13 25.85 2.48
C GLY A 336 2.18 24.73 2.44
N ARG A 337 2.98 24.59 3.50
CA ARG A 337 4.02 23.54 3.62
C ARG A 337 3.47 22.17 4.05
N LEU A 338 2.22 22.11 4.50
CA LEU A 338 1.59 20.86 4.93
C LEU A 338 0.95 20.08 3.76
N PRO A 339 0.81 18.75 3.87
CA PRO A 339 0.19 17.94 2.83
C PRO A 339 -1.23 18.35 2.48
N GLN A 340 -1.64 18.03 1.26
CA GLN A 340 -2.99 18.26 0.79
C GLN A 340 -4.01 17.59 1.73
N GLY A 341 -4.96 18.37 2.23
CA GLY A 341 -5.95 17.93 3.21
C GLY A 341 -5.70 18.41 4.64
N ALA A 342 -4.51 18.93 4.98
CA ALA A 342 -4.20 19.43 6.32
C ALA A 342 -5.19 20.51 6.81
N ALA A 343 -5.58 21.46 5.95
CA ALA A 343 -6.58 22.48 6.27
C ALA A 343 -7.95 21.87 6.64
N LYS A 344 -8.34 20.77 6.00
CA LYS A 344 -9.57 20.04 6.32
C LYS A 344 -9.47 19.36 7.67
N THR A 345 -8.31 18.79 7.99
CA THR A 345 -8.03 18.20 9.32
C THR A 345 -8.11 19.25 10.42
N VAL A 346 -7.50 20.43 10.22
CA VAL A 346 -7.62 21.56 11.17
C VAL A 346 -9.06 22.04 11.31
N SER A 347 -9.81 22.15 10.21
CA SER A 347 -11.23 22.51 10.26
C SER A 347 -12.04 21.52 11.11
N LYS A 348 -11.76 20.21 11.02
CA LYS A 348 -12.40 19.18 11.85
C LYS A 348 -12.02 19.28 13.33
N LEU A 349 -10.80 19.70 13.66
CA LEU A 349 -10.37 19.95 15.04
C LEU A 349 -11.16 21.10 15.65
N ILE A 350 -11.23 22.24 14.96
CA ILE A 350 -11.94 23.45 15.43
C ILE A 350 -13.44 23.19 15.61
N LEU A 351 -14.08 22.52 14.65
CA LEU A 351 -15.52 22.25 14.68
C LEU A 351 -15.95 21.23 15.76
N ARG A 352 -15.01 20.43 16.28
CA ARG A 352 -15.30 19.48 17.36
C ARG A 352 -15.13 20.13 18.74
N GLU A 353 -14.20 21.06 18.88
CA GLU A 353 -14.01 21.82 20.11
C GLU A 353 -15.25 22.64 20.47
N SER A 354 -15.90 23.24 19.47
CA SER A 354 -17.15 24.00 19.65
C SER A 354 -18.38 23.16 20.06
N ARG A 355 -18.26 21.83 20.12
CA ARG A 355 -19.32 20.91 20.54
C ARG A 355 -19.10 20.28 21.92
N THR A 356 -18.01 20.61 22.63
CA THR A 356 -17.87 20.20 24.04
C THR A 356 -18.60 21.19 24.95
N PRO A 357 -19.70 20.81 25.64
CA PRO A 357 -20.29 21.69 26.63
C PRO A 357 -19.33 21.79 27.81
N ALA A 358 -18.91 23.02 28.12
CA ALA A 358 -18.15 23.35 29.31
C ALA A 358 -18.84 22.75 30.54
N SER A 359 -18.21 21.77 31.18
CA SER A 359 -18.62 21.34 32.51
C SER A 359 -18.37 22.50 33.46
N ARG A 360 -19.43 23.21 33.82
CA ARG A 360 -19.36 24.23 34.86
C ARG A 360 -18.96 23.55 36.17
N PRO A 361 -17.96 24.04 36.91
CA PRO A 361 -17.79 23.63 38.29
C PRO A 361 -19.01 24.13 39.07
N VAL A 362 -19.75 23.21 39.68
CA VAL A 362 -20.75 23.58 40.68
C VAL A 362 -19.98 24.12 41.87
N SER A 363 -19.88 25.44 41.95
CA SER A 363 -19.48 26.14 43.16
C SER A 363 -20.52 25.88 44.24
N ALA A 364 -20.27 24.89 45.09
CA ALA A 364 -20.96 24.76 46.36
C ALA A 364 -20.35 25.78 47.34
N PHE A 365 -20.78 27.04 47.24
CA PHE A 365 -20.76 27.98 48.36
C PHE A 365 -22.22 28.20 48.77
N GLY A 366 -22.51 27.88 50.02
CA GLY A 366 -23.85 27.62 50.54
C GLY A 366 -24.66 28.85 50.95
N LEU A 367 -25.83 28.58 51.52
CA LEU A 367 -26.51 29.44 52.50
C LEU A 367 -27.73 28.68 53.09
N PHE A 368 -27.72 28.56 54.43
CA PHE A 368 -28.83 28.55 55.44
C PHE A 368 -30.22 28.03 55.02
N ASP A 369 -30.88 27.14 55.77
CA ASP A 369 -31.17 27.14 57.22
C ASP A 369 -31.01 25.77 57.91
#